data_AF-A0A535FS93-F1
#
_entry.id   AF-A0A535FS93-F1
#
_cell.length_a   1.000
_cell.length_b   1.000
_cell.length_c   1.000
_cell.angle_alpha   90.00
_cell.angle_beta   90.00
_cell.angle_gamma   90.00
#
_symmetry.space_group_name_H-M   'P 1'
#
loop_
_entity.id
_entity.type
_entity.pdbx_description
1 polymer ?
#
loop_
_entity_poly.entity_id
_entity_poly.type
_entity_poly.pdbx_seq_one_letter_code
_entity_poly.pdbx_strand_id
1 'polypeptide(L)'
;MQSSVSTLIHPVSRGQDEPGNDVIPSDSNVTGQSWNILLLGSDNDGKYNFPALLTQVMMVVHVDTNNNAVTLLSIPRDSWVYVPEVGGMHKIDQAFLLGASPRNSFDDGV
;
A
#
# COMPACT_ATOMS: atom_id res chain seq x y z
N MET A 1 2.80 -25.23 14.26
CA MET A 1 2.60 -23.98 15.00
C MET A 1 2.44 -22.87 13.98
N GLN A 2 1.26 -22.23 13.91
CA GLN A 2 1.01 -21.12 12.99
C GLN A 2 1.58 -19.85 13.64
N SER A 3 2.54 -19.21 12.98
CA SER A 3 3.10 -17.94 13.44
C SER A 3 2.01 -16.85 13.43
N SER A 4 1.99 -16.00 14.45
CA SER A 4 1.03 -14.89 14.52
C SER A 4 1.19 -13.96 13.31
N VAL A 5 0.08 -13.58 12.68
CA VAL A 5 0.06 -12.66 11.54
C VAL A 5 0.56 -11.27 11.95
N SER A 6 0.54 -10.94 13.24
CA SER A 6 0.99 -9.66 13.80
C SER A 6 2.41 -9.28 13.40
N THR A 7 3.32 -10.23 13.19
CA THR A 7 4.71 -9.95 12.76
C THR A 7 4.80 -9.52 11.29
N LEU A 8 3.78 -9.82 10.48
CA LEU A 8 3.70 -9.42 9.07
C LEU A 8 3.06 -8.03 8.89
N ILE A 9 2.36 -7.54 9.92
CA ILE A 9 1.67 -6.25 9.87
C ILE A 9 2.60 -5.17 10.40
N HIS A 10 3.08 -4.31 9.50
CA HIS A 10 3.73 -3.05 9.88
C HIS A 10 2.65 -1.97 9.83
N PRO A 11 2.20 -1.44 10.99
CA PRO A 11 1.22 -0.37 11.00
C PRO A 11 1.85 0.86 10.36
N VAL A 12 1.15 1.37 9.36
CA VAL A 12 1.52 2.55 8.60
C VAL A 12 1.19 3.82 9.37
N SER A 13 2.02 4.85 9.21
CA SER A 13 1.81 6.14 9.87
C SER A 13 0.60 6.84 9.24
N ARG A 14 -0.53 6.84 9.94
CA ARG A 14 -1.77 7.44 9.43
C ARG A 14 -1.69 8.97 9.47
N GLY A 15 -2.21 9.61 8.42
CA GLY A 15 -2.38 11.06 8.41
C GLY A 15 -3.34 11.53 9.51
N GLN A 16 -3.11 12.73 10.06
CA GLN A 16 -3.97 13.29 11.12
C GLN A 16 -5.44 13.47 10.71
N ASP A 17 -5.69 13.57 9.40
CA ASP A 17 -7.02 13.76 8.81
C ASP A 17 -7.69 12.43 8.39
N GLU A 18 -7.02 11.28 8.56
CA GLU A 18 -7.65 10.00 8.25
C GLU A 18 -8.73 9.65 9.28
N PRO A 19 -9.88 9.08 8.87
CA PRO A 19 -10.87 8.58 9.80
C PRO A 19 -10.23 7.51 10.69
N GLY A 20 -10.14 7.81 11.98
CA GLY A 20 -9.55 6.94 12.99
C GLY A 20 -10.31 5.61 13.09
N ASN A 21 -9.80 4.59 12.41
CA ASN A 21 -10.23 3.23 12.62
C ASN A 21 -9.16 2.52 13.47
N ASP A 22 -9.25 2.69 14.79
CA ASP A 22 -8.37 2.08 15.81
C ASP A 22 -8.57 0.56 15.94
N VAL A 23 -9.44 -0.02 15.12
CA VAL A 23 -9.62 -1.46 15.05
C VAL A 23 -8.42 -2.06 14.32
N ILE A 24 -7.42 -2.51 15.06
CA ILE A 24 -6.49 -3.52 14.54
C ILE A 24 -7.36 -4.72 14.16
N PRO A 25 -7.34 -5.17 12.88
CA PRO A 25 -8.11 -6.33 12.47
C PRO A 25 -7.69 -7.51 13.35
N SER A 26 -8.60 -7.97 14.20
CA SER A 26 -8.45 -9.25 14.89
C SER A 26 -9.12 -10.31 14.03
N ASP A 27 -8.60 -11.54 14.02
CA ASP A 27 -9.15 -12.68 13.27
C ASP A 27 -10.65 -12.95 13.54
N SER A 28 -11.22 -12.31 14.56
CA SER A 28 -12.56 -12.56 15.08
C SER A 28 -13.70 -11.84 14.34
N ASN A 29 -13.44 -10.96 13.35
CA ASN A 29 -14.53 -10.29 12.62
C ASN A 29 -14.21 -9.90 11.16
N VAL A 30 -13.74 -10.84 10.36
CA VAL A 30 -13.56 -10.60 8.91
C VAL A 30 -14.91 -10.59 8.18
N THR A 31 -15.88 -11.39 8.64
CA THR A 31 -17.21 -11.55 8.04
C THR A 31 -18.07 -10.29 8.18
N GLY A 32 -18.71 -9.87 7.09
CA GLY A 32 -19.58 -8.67 7.09
C GLY A 32 -18.84 -7.40 6.66
N GLN A 33 -17.52 -7.47 6.48
CA GLN A 33 -16.66 -6.34 6.14
C GLN A 33 -15.98 -6.54 4.78
N SER A 34 -15.61 -5.44 4.15
CA SER A 34 -14.82 -5.45 2.91
C SER A 34 -13.56 -4.63 3.08
N TRP A 35 -12.49 -5.08 2.42
CA TRP A 35 -11.15 -4.52 2.59
C TRP A 35 -10.54 -4.18 1.23
N ASN A 36 -9.82 -3.06 1.16
CA ASN A 36 -8.96 -2.74 0.04
C ASN A 36 -7.52 -2.87 0.49
N ILE A 37 -6.75 -3.70 -0.19
CA ILE A 37 -5.33 -3.92 0.06
C ILE A 37 -4.58 -3.43 -1.18
N LEU A 38 -3.70 -2.46 -0.99
CA LEU A 38 -2.77 -2.05 -2.04
C LEU A 38 -1.60 -3.04 -2.06
N LEU A 39 -1.46 -3.79 -3.14
CA LEU A 39 -0.34 -4.68 -3.41
C LEU A 39 0.67 -3.97 -4.30
N LEU A 40 1.90 -3.82 -3.80
CA LEU A 40 3.03 -3.23 -4.51
C LEU A 40 4.08 -4.31 -4.81
N GLY A 41 4.56 -4.36 -6.05
CA GLY A 41 5.63 -5.25 -6.48
C GLY A 41 6.82 -4.49 -7.05
N SER A 42 8.04 -4.98 -6.75
CA SER A 42 9.30 -4.51 -7.33
C SER A 42 9.77 -5.45 -8.46
N ASP A 43 10.42 -4.90 -9.49
CA ASP A 43 10.98 -5.60 -10.68
C ASP A 43 12.40 -6.15 -10.43
N ASN A 44 13.03 -5.80 -9.31
CA ASN A 44 14.36 -6.32 -8.96
C ASN A 44 14.43 -6.80 -7.50
N ASP A 45 15.53 -7.48 -7.15
CA ASP A 45 15.87 -7.92 -5.80
C ASP A 45 16.42 -6.77 -4.90
N GLY A 46 16.70 -5.60 -5.49
CA GLY A 46 17.10 -4.36 -4.81
C GLY A 46 15.96 -3.62 -4.12
N LYS A 47 14.97 -4.34 -3.57
CA LYS A 47 13.65 -3.87 -3.11
C LYS A 47 13.68 -2.81 -1.99
N TYR A 48 14.86 -2.54 -1.46
CA TYR A 48 15.08 -1.60 -0.35
C TYR A 48 16.30 -0.69 -0.56
N ASN A 49 16.89 -0.69 -1.76
CA ASN A 49 18.07 0.11 -2.06
C ASN A 49 17.66 1.49 -2.58
N PHE A 50 17.76 2.50 -1.72
CA PHE A 50 17.62 3.89 -2.14
C PHE A 50 18.74 4.28 -3.13
N PRO A 51 18.44 5.07 -4.17
CA PRO A 51 17.14 5.67 -4.51
C PRO A 51 16.31 4.84 -5.52
N ALA A 52 16.62 3.56 -5.75
CA ALA A 52 16.02 2.75 -6.82
C ALA A 52 14.66 2.15 -6.42
N LEU A 53 13.77 2.96 -5.83
CA LEU A 53 12.50 2.52 -5.26
C LEU A 53 11.33 2.81 -6.20
N LEU A 54 11.24 2.06 -7.30
CA LEU A 54 10.11 2.18 -8.21
C LEU A 54 9.08 1.07 -8.01
N THR A 55 7.83 1.52 -8.03
CA THR A 55 6.59 0.78 -8.30
C THR A 55 6.56 -0.04 -9.58
N GLN A 56 6.61 -1.37 -9.62
CA GLN A 56 6.60 -2.09 -10.92
C GLN A 56 5.28 -2.81 -11.16
N VAL A 57 4.68 -3.29 -10.08
CA VAL A 57 3.30 -3.79 -10.03
C VAL A 57 2.54 -2.97 -9.01
N MET A 58 1.36 -2.48 -9.39
CA MET A 58 0.38 -1.85 -8.49
C MET A 58 -0.98 -2.49 -8.73
N MET A 59 -1.58 -2.99 -7.65
CA MET A 59 -2.89 -3.62 -7.71
C MET A 59 -3.68 -3.31 -6.45
N VAL A 60 -4.94 -2.93 -6.62
CA VAL A 60 -5.89 -2.87 -5.52
C VAL A 60 -6.61 -4.21 -5.46
N VAL A 61 -6.44 -4.92 -4.35
CA VAL A 61 -7.16 -6.15 -4.03
C VAL A 61 -8.34 -5.78 -3.16
N HIS A 62 -9.55 -5.95 -3.69
CA HIS A 62 -10.78 -5.79 -2.96
C HIS A 62 -11.28 -7.15 -2.48
N VAL A 63 -11.37 -7.33 -1.16
CA VAL A 63 -11.91 -8.54 -0.53
C VAL A 63 -13.32 -8.21 -0.02
N ASP A 64 -14.33 -8.83 -0.61
CA ASP A 64 -15.74 -8.68 -0.21
C ASP A 64 -16.24 -9.97 0.46
N THR A 65 -16.40 -9.90 1.78
CA THR A 65 -16.81 -11.06 2.57
C THR A 65 -18.33 -11.25 2.61
N ASN A 66 -19.11 -10.25 2.22
CA ASN A 66 -20.57 -10.34 2.12
C ASN A 66 -20.98 -11.15 0.89
N ASN A 67 -20.25 -10.97 -0.22
CA ASN A 67 -20.53 -11.62 -1.50
C ASN A 67 -19.54 -12.75 -1.84
N ASN A 68 -18.63 -13.11 -0.93
CA ASN A 68 -17.60 -14.13 -1.12
C ASN A 68 -16.78 -13.91 -2.40
N ALA A 69 -16.42 -12.65 -2.69
CA ALA A 69 -15.74 -12.25 -3.90
C ALA A 69 -14.41 -11.56 -3.61
N VAL A 70 -13.45 -11.77 -4.51
CA VAL A 70 -12.19 -11.03 -4.51
C VAL A 70 -11.97 -10.43 -5.90
N THR A 71 -11.80 -9.12 -5.96
CA THR A 71 -11.60 -8.36 -7.20
C THR A 71 -10.20 -7.77 -7.20
N LEU A 72 -9.46 -7.98 -8.28
CA LEU A 72 -8.11 -7.45 -8.48
C LEU A 72 -8.17 -6.39 -9.57
N LEU A 73 -7.84 -5.14 -9.23
CA LEU A 73 -7.72 -4.04 -10.16
C LEU A 73 -6.25 -3.68 -10.35
N SER A 74 -5.71 -3.97 -11.55
CA SER A 74 -4.35 -3.56 -11.90
C SER A 74 -4.31 -2.07 -12.26
N ILE A 75 -3.29 -1.38 -11.77
CA ILE A 75 -2.99 0.01 -12.12
C ILE A 75 -1.72 0.02 -13.00
N PRO A 76 -1.78 0.52 -14.24
CA PRO A 76 -0.60 0.58 -15.10
C PRO A 76 0.50 1.48 -14.51
N ARG A 77 1.74 0.99 -14.49
CA ARG A 77 2.92 1.67 -13.93
C ARG A 77 3.13 3.10 -14.44
N ASP A 78 2.93 3.28 -15.73
CA ASP A 78 3.19 4.53 -16.43
C ASP A 78 1.96 5.46 -16.47
N SER A 79 0.92 5.19 -15.66
CA SER A 79 -0.23 6.09 -15.55
C SER A 79 0.22 7.47 -15.12
N TRP A 80 -0.18 8.50 -15.86
CA TRP A 80 0.17 9.89 -15.60
C TRP A 80 -0.84 10.51 -14.63
N VAL A 81 -0.43 10.70 -13.39
CA VAL A 81 -1.31 11.09 -12.28
C VAL A 81 -0.73 12.28 -11.52
N TYR A 82 -1.60 12.99 -10.80
CA TYR A 82 -1.17 14.02 -9.87
C TYR A 82 -0.67 13.37 -8.57
N VAL A 83 0.53 13.73 -8.12
CA VAL A 83 1.12 13.29 -6.85
C VAL A 83 1.12 14.47 -5.87
N PRO A 84 0.24 14.45 -4.83
CA PRO A 84 0.06 15.58 -3.92
C PRO A 84 1.32 16.02 -3.20
N GLU A 85 2.15 15.09 -2.75
CA GLU A 85 3.34 15.33 -1.92
C GLU A 85 4.39 16.21 -2.60
N VAL A 86 4.42 16.20 -3.94
CA VAL A 86 5.32 17.01 -4.76
C VAL A 86 4.60 18.11 -5.55
N GLY A 87 3.28 18.18 -5.43
CA GLY A 87 2.45 19.20 -6.07
C GLY A 87 2.46 19.16 -7.60
N GLY A 88 2.65 17.99 -8.23
CA GLY A 88 2.89 17.87 -9.66
C GLY A 88 2.43 16.55 -10.29
N MET A 89 2.48 16.49 -11.63
CA MET A 89 2.14 15.28 -12.39
C MET A 89 3.37 14.37 -12.55
N HIS A 90 3.19 13.07 -12.30
CA HIS A 90 4.24 12.06 -12.41
C HIS A 90 3.68 10.74 -12.95
N LYS A 91 4.58 9.84 -13.38
CA LYS A 91 4.20 8.44 -13.51
C LYS A 91 3.95 7.88 -12.12
N ILE A 92 2.89 7.10 -11.97
CA ILE A 92 2.46 6.60 -10.67
C ILE A 92 3.50 5.70 -9.98
N ASP A 93 4.40 5.05 -10.73
CA ASP A 93 5.51 4.30 -10.15
C ASP A 93 6.55 5.12 -9.39
N GLN A 94 6.62 6.41 -9.70
CA GLN A 94 7.49 7.35 -9.02
C GLN A 94 6.91 7.79 -7.68
N ALA A 95 5.59 7.67 -7.46
CA ALA A 95 4.93 8.17 -6.25
C ALA A 95 5.57 7.60 -4.98
N PHE A 96 5.89 6.30 -4.97
CA PHE A 96 6.55 5.66 -3.84
C PHE A 96 7.96 6.24 -3.57
N LEU A 97 8.77 6.42 -4.61
CA LEU A 97 10.08 7.07 -4.49
C LEU A 97 9.94 8.51 -3.95
N LEU A 98 8.99 9.27 -4.49
CA LEU A 98 8.78 10.67 -4.15
C LEU A 98 8.34 10.84 -2.69
N GLY A 99 7.53 9.90 -2.16
CA GLY A 99 7.16 9.86 -0.74
C GLY A 99 8.30 9.43 0.18
N ALA A 100 9.12 8.45 -0.23
CA ALA A 100 10.21 7.90 0.59
C ALA A 100 11.51 8.73 0.59
N SER A 101 11.76 9.49 -0.50
CA SER A 101 13.02 10.23 -0.70
C SER A 101 13.34 11.30 0.34
N PRO A 102 12.39 12.14 0.84
CA PRO A 102 12.70 13.21 1.78
C PRO A 102 13.40 12.75 3.07
N ARG A 103 13.19 11.50 3.47
CA ARG A 103 13.72 10.93 4.72
C ARG A 103 14.56 9.67 4.53
N ASN A 104 14.73 9.20 3.29
CA ASN A 104 15.34 7.90 2.95
C ASN A 104 14.76 6.76 3.81
N SER A 105 13.45 6.79 4.02
CA SER A 105 12.73 5.90 4.94
C SER A 105 11.48 5.34 4.27
N PHE A 106 11.14 4.09 4.62
CA PHE A 106 9.90 3.45 4.19
C PHE A 106 8.71 3.83 5.08
N ASP A 107 8.94 4.16 6.36
CA ASP A 107 7.89 4.46 7.35
C ASP A 107 7.07 5.73 7.04
N ASP A 108 7.56 6.55 6.12
CA ASP A 108 6.91 7.80 5.71
C ASP A 108 6.13 7.67 4.39
N GLY A 109 6.17 6.48 3.76
CA GLY A 109 5.57 6.21 2.44
C GLY A 109 4.76 4.92 2.36
N VAL A 110 4.57 4.23 3.50
CA VAL A 110 3.48 3.27 3.71
C VAL A 110 2.66 3.73 4.89
#